data_AF-A0A2V5MGH5-F1
#
_entry.id   AF-A0A2V5MGH5-F1
#
_cell.length_a   1.000
_cell.length_b   1.000
_cell.length_c   1.000
_cell.angle_alpha   90.00
_cell.angle_beta   90.00
_cell.angle_gamma   90.00
#
_symmetry.space_group_name_H-M   'P 1'
#
loop_
_entity.id
_entity.type
_entity.pdbx_description
1 polymer ?
#
loop_
_entity_poly.entity_id
_entity_poly.type
_entity_poly.pdbx_seq_one_letter_code
_entity_poly.pdbx_strand_id
1 'polypeptide(L)'
;MAVAVRDRRRKVSPRDCELWLSRYQQRYSPSVINNSIGTLRAIFDQAIGSGARFNNPAAGLSRVKIRQKRLELPSQSILAAKLQIAGFDISRSGVSKIEARLSYVDDKALLYLAEVLKVQVQELFPARPPGNRIYDFIDKLETTRF
;
A
#
# COMPACT_ATOMS: atom_id res chain seq x y z
N MET A 1 47.96 -26.89 19.89
CA MET A 1 47.52 -27.15 18.51
C MET A 1 46.19 -26.45 18.29
N ALA A 2 46.18 -25.32 17.56
CA ALA A 2 44.95 -24.61 17.25
C ALA A 2 44.33 -25.24 15.99
N VAL A 3 43.13 -25.83 16.14
CA VAL A 3 42.35 -26.34 15.01
C VAL A 3 41.82 -25.13 14.25
N ALA A 4 42.39 -24.87 13.08
CA ALA A 4 41.84 -23.92 12.13
C ALA A 4 40.47 -24.43 11.68
N VAL A 5 39.40 -23.83 12.20
CA VAL A 5 38.05 -23.96 11.64
C VAL A 5 38.13 -23.39 10.23
N ARG A 6 38.28 -24.28 9.23
CA ARG A 6 38.14 -23.92 7.82
C ARG A 6 36.71 -23.43 7.61
N ASP A 7 36.55 -22.12 7.68
CA ASP A 7 35.34 -21.40 7.30
C ASP A 7 35.04 -21.68 5.82
N ARG A 8 34.25 -22.72 5.55
CA ARG A 8 33.75 -23.03 4.20
C ARG A 8 32.62 -22.06 3.83
N ARG A 9 32.87 -20.74 3.87
CA ARG A 9 31.96 -19.77 3.25
C ARG A 9 32.10 -19.90 1.74
N ARG A 10 31.20 -20.67 1.13
CA ARG A 10 31.04 -20.68 -0.33
C ARG A 10 30.76 -19.23 -0.75
N LYS A 11 31.64 -18.66 -1.58
CA LYS A 11 31.49 -17.28 -2.08
C LYS A 11 30.17 -17.20 -2.86
N VAL A 12 29.23 -16.38 -2.39
CA VAL A 12 27.98 -16.12 -3.11
C VAL A 12 28.33 -15.48 -4.46
N SER A 13 27.90 -16.13 -5.54
CA SER A 13 28.11 -15.70 -6.93
C SER A 13 26.84 -15.02 -7.49
N PRO A 14 26.95 -14.30 -8.63
CA PRO A 14 25.76 -13.80 -9.34
C PRO A 14 24.76 -14.91 -9.69
N ARG A 15 25.25 -16.10 -10.05
CA ARG A 15 24.42 -17.26 -10.37
C ARG A 15 23.58 -17.72 -9.18
N ASP A 16 24.12 -17.64 -7.97
CA ASP A 16 23.36 -17.97 -6.76
C ASP A 16 22.21 -16.98 -6.54
N CYS A 17 22.44 -15.69 -6.86
CA CYS A 17 21.43 -14.64 -6.77
C CYS A 17 20.31 -14.86 -7.83
N GLU A 18 20.67 -15.23 -9.06
CA GLU A 18 19.70 -15.59 -10.10
C GLU A 18 18.87 -16.81 -9.72
N LEU A 19 19.51 -17.86 -9.20
CA LEU A 19 18.83 -19.09 -8.78
C LEU A 19 17.89 -18.83 -7.60
N TRP A 20 18.31 -18.00 -6.65
CA TRP A 20 17.47 -17.52 -5.57
C TRP A 20 16.25 -16.79 -6.12
N LEU A 21 16.45 -15.80 -7.01
CA LEU A 21 15.36 -15.02 -7.59
C LEU A 21 14.37 -15.93 -8.33
N SER A 22 14.88 -16.88 -9.12
CA SER A 22 14.07 -17.84 -9.88
C SER A 22 13.13 -18.66 -9.00
N ARG A 23 13.59 -19.08 -7.82
CA ARG A 23 12.78 -19.83 -6.84
C ARG A 23 11.86 -18.92 -6.05
N TYR A 24 12.34 -17.75 -5.66
CA TYR A 24 11.62 -16.79 -4.83
C TYR A 24 10.42 -16.20 -5.57
N GLN A 25 10.58 -15.90 -6.87
CA GLN A 25 9.51 -15.32 -7.67
C GLN A 25 8.30 -16.25 -7.88
N GLN A 26 8.47 -17.56 -7.69
CA GLN A 26 7.36 -18.54 -7.76
C GLN A 26 6.43 -18.49 -6.55
N ARG A 27 6.84 -17.83 -5.45
CA ARG A 27 6.12 -17.86 -4.17
C ARG A 27 5.59 -16.50 -3.72
N TYR A 28 6.09 -15.40 -4.27
CA TYR A 28 5.82 -14.06 -3.76
C TYR A 28 5.34 -13.11 -4.85
N SER A 29 4.69 -12.02 -4.45
CA SER A 29 4.18 -11.01 -5.38
C SER A 29 5.31 -10.18 -6.01
N PRO A 30 5.13 -9.60 -7.21
CA PRO A 30 6.12 -8.73 -7.86
C PRO A 30 6.64 -7.57 -7.00
N SER A 31 5.79 -6.99 -6.14
CA SER A 31 6.20 -5.93 -5.21
C SER A 31 7.14 -6.46 -4.13
N VAL A 32 6.80 -7.59 -3.49
CA VAL A 32 7.65 -8.24 -2.49
C VAL A 32 8.99 -8.63 -3.09
N ILE A 33 8.98 -9.21 -4.30
CA ILE A 33 10.22 -9.60 -5.01
C ILE A 33 11.13 -8.37 -5.22
N ASN A 34 10.59 -7.27 -5.73
CA ASN A 34 11.39 -6.06 -6.00
C ASN A 34 11.96 -5.43 -4.71
N ASN A 35 11.18 -5.43 -3.62
CA ASN A 35 11.64 -4.98 -2.30
C ASN A 35 12.77 -5.89 -1.77
N SER A 36 12.62 -7.20 -1.92
CA SER A 36 13.64 -8.18 -1.53
C SER A 36 14.92 -8.04 -2.36
N ILE A 37 14.82 -7.80 -3.68
CA ILE A 37 15.99 -7.49 -4.54
C ILE A 37 16.70 -6.23 -4.03
N GLY A 38 15.95 -5.17 -3.71
CA GLY A 38 16.52 -3.93 -3.17
C GLY A 38 17.27 -4.16 -1.86
N THR A 39 16.65 -4.89 -0.94
CA THR A 39 17.24 -5.25 0.36
C THR A 39 18.52 -6.09 0.18
N LEU A 40 18.48 -7.09 -0.70
CA LEU A 40 19.63 -7.94 -0.98
C LEU A 40 20.82 -7.15 -1.54
N ARG A 41 20.55 -6.19 -2.45
CA ARG A 41 21.59 -5.30 -2.97
C ARG A 41 22.20 -4.45 -1.86
N ALA A 42 21.37 -3.82 -1.03
CA ALA A 42 21.83 -2.98 0.07
C ALA A 42 22.72 -3.75 1.07
N ILE A 43 22.39 -5.00 1.38
CA ILE A 43 23.22 -5.86 2.23
C ILE A 43 24.61 -6.05 1.62
N PHE A 44 24.70 -6.33 0.32
CA PHE A 44 26.00 -6.47 -0.34
C PHE A 44 26.76 -5.15 -0.47
N ASP A 45 26.06 -4.04 -0.71
CA ASP A 45 26.68 -2.71 -0.75
C ASP A 45 27.28 -2.35 0.62
N GLN A 46 26.59 -2.68 1.72
CA GLN A 46 27.13 -2.53 3.07
C GLN A 46 28.37 -3.41 3.31
N ALA A 47 28.37 -4.64 2.80
CA ALA A 47 29.53 -5.53 2.87
C ALA A 47 30.73 -4.99 2.06
N ILE A 48 30.47 -4.26 0.97
CA ILE A 48 31.51 -3.57 0.20
C ILE A 48 32.04 -2.36 0.96
N GLY A 49 31.16 -1.52 1.50
CA GLY A 49 31.54 -0.34 2.29
C GLY A 49 32.38 -0.67 3.53
N SER A 50 32.20 -1.86 4.11
CA SER A 50 32.99 -2.37 5.22
C SER A 50 34.28 -3.11 4.82
N GLY A 51 34.55 -3.24 3.51
CA GLY A 51 35.72 -3.97 2.98
C GLY A 51 35.62 -5.49 3.08
N ALA A 52 34.48 -6.05 3.53
CA ALA A 52 34.26 -7.49 3.61
C ALA A 52 34.07 -8.14 2.23
N ARG A 53 33.82 -7.33 1.18
CA ARG A 53 33.62 -7.80 -0.20
C ARG A 53 34.01 -6.74 -1.24
N PHE A 54 34.43 -7.17 -2.44
CA PHE A 54 34.81 -6.26 -3.54
C PHE A 54 33.68 -5.93 -4.53
N ASN A 55 32.62 -6.74 -4.62
CA ASN A 55 31.56 -6.56 -5.60
C ASN A 55 30.18 -6.99 -5.09
N ASN A 56 29.12 -6.49 -5.75
CA ASN A 56 27.74 -6.85 -5.43
C ASN A 56 27.23 -7.93 -6.41
N PRO A 57 27.09 -9.20 -6.00
CA PRO A 57 26.61 -10.27 -6.88
C PRO A 57 25.12 -10.11 -7.26
N ALA A 58 24.35 -9.31 -6.53
CA ALA A 58 22.94 -9.03 -6.81
C ALA A 58 22.74 -7.79 -7.71
N ALA A 59 23.81 -7.10 -8.12
CA ALA A 59 23.73 -5.91 -8.96
C ALA A 59 22.97 -6.19 -10.27
N GLY A 60 23.22 -7.33 -10.91
CA GLY A 60 22.61 -7.71 -12.19
C GLY A 60 21.17 -8.23 -12.14
N LEU A 61 20.54 -8.31 -10.97
CA LEU A 61 19.18 -8.88 -10.87
C LEU A 61 18.12 -8.01 -11.55
N SER A 62 17.41 -8.57 -12.52
CA SER A 62 16.30 -7.90 -13.18
C SER A 62 15.11 -7.75 -12.23
N ARG A 63 14.56 -6.53 -12.15
CA ARG A 63 13.31 -6.27 -11.43
C ARG A 63 12.14 -6.88 -12.18
N VAL A 64 11.16 -7.37 -11.44
CA VAL A 64 9.92 -7.91 -11.99
C VAL A 64 8.99 -6.76 -12.36
N LYS A 65 8.35 -6.83 -13.53
CA LYS A 65 7.38 -5.83 -13.98
C LYS A 65 6.15 -5.83 -13.07
N ILE A 66 5.85 -4.69 -12.46
CA ILE A 66 4.63 -4.49 -11.67
C ILE A 66 3.59 -3.87 -12.60
N ARG A 67 2.41 -4.50 -12.71
CA ARG A 67 1.23 -3.83 -13.28
C ARG A 67 0.68 -2.91 -12.20
N GLN A 68 0.62 -1.61 -12.48
CA GLN A 68 -0.02 -0.67 -11.55
C GLN A 68 -1.48 -1.07 -11.35
N LYS A 69 -1.91 -1.13 -10.09
CA LYS A 69 -3.31 -1.35 -9.76
C LYS A 69 -4.07 -0.09 -10.13
N ARG A 70 -4.98 -0.17 -11.10
CA ARG A 70 -5.92 0.90 -11.39
C ARG A 70 -6.89 0.98 -10.22
N LEU A 71 -6.78 2.04 -9.42
CA LEU A 71 -7.70 2.30 -8.30
C LEU A 71 -8.96 2.93 -8.89
N GLU A 72 -9.96 2.10 -9.16
CA GLU A 72 -11.28 2.55 -9.58
C GLU A 72 -12.21 2.56 -8.38
N LEU A 73 -12.96 3.66 -8.23
CA LEU A 73 -14.05 3.70 -7.27
C LEU A 73 -15.11 2.66 -7.70
N PRO A 74 -15.69 1.88 -6.77
CA PRO A 74 -16.83 1.02 -7.13
C PRO A 74 -17.97 1.87 -7.71
N SER A 75 -18.75 1.30 -8.63
CA SER A 75 -20.01 1.93 -9.03
C SER A 75 -20.94 2.06 -7.82
N GLN A 76 -21.92 2.98 -7.90
CA GLN A 76 -22.91 3.17 -6.83
C GLN A 76 -23.61 1.87 -6.41
N SER A 77 -23.90 0.97 -7.37
CA SER A 77 -24.52 -0.33 -7.08
C SER A 77 -23.59 -1.28 -6.34
N ILE A 78 -22.31 -1.32 -6.70
CA ILE A 78 -21.31 -2.14 -6.03
C ILE A 78 -21.04 -1.59 -4.61
N LEU A 79 -20.97 -0.26 -4.46
CA LEU A 79 -20.78 0.36 -3.16
C LEU A 79 -21.97 0.07 -2.23
N ALA A 80 -23.20 0.23 -2.72
CA ALA A 80 -24.40 -0.12 -1.95
C ALA A 80 -24.39 -1.58 -1.48
N ALA A 81 -24.08 -2.53 -2.39
CA ALA A 81 -24.01 -3.94 -2.04
C ALA A 81 -22.94 -4.23 -0.97
N LYS A 82 -21.77 -3.58 -1.04
CA LYS A 82 -20.73 -3.74 -0.02
C LYS A 82 -21.14 -3.16 1.34
N LEU A 83 -21.82 -2.01 1.34
CA LEU A 83 -22.35 -1.40 2.56
C LEU A 83 -23.41 -2.30 3.20
N GLN A 84 -24.31 -2.88 2.40
CA GLN A 84 -25.30 -3.86 2.87
C GLN A 84 -24.64 -5.10 3.49
N ILE A 85 -23.62 -5.67 2.85
CA ILE A 85 -22.86 -6.80 3.40
C ILE A 85 -22.18 -6.43 4.73
N ALA A 86 -21.72 -5.18 4.88
CA ALA A 86 -21.14 -4.69 6.13
C ALA A 86 -22.19 -4.46 7.23
N GLY A 87 -23.49 -4.49 6.91
CA GLY A 87 -24.60 -4.26 7.84
C GLY A 87 -25.22 -2.86 7.76
N PHE A 88 -24.82 -2.03 6.79
CA PHE A 88 -25.47 -0.75 6.52
C PHE A 88 -26.48 -0.91 5.38
N ASP A 89 -27.75 -1.01 5.73
CA ASP A 89 -28.83 -1.15 4.75
C ASP A 89 -29.05 0.17 3.98
N ILE A 90 -28.41 0.28 2.83
CA ILE A 90 -28.51 1.42 1.93
C ILE A 90 -28.69 0.94 0.49
N SER A 91 -29.61 1.58 -0.23
CA SER A 91 -29.83 1.31 -1.66
C SER A 91 -28.83 2.08 -2.55
N ARG A 92 -28.76 1.68 -3.82
CA ARG A 92 -28.03 2.45 -4.84
C ARG A 92 -28.48 3.91 -4.93
N SER A 93 -29.78 4.18 -4.74
CA SER A 93 -30.31 5.55 -4.75
C SER A 93 -29.91 6.33 -3.49
N GLY A 94 -29.80 5.66 -2.34
CA GLY A 94 -29.21 6.23 -1.12
C GLY A 94 -27.77 6.67 -1.35
N VAL A 95 -26.93 5.78 -1.90
CA VAL A 95 -25.55 6.11 -2.28
C VAL A 95 -25.49 7.28 -3.27
N SER A 96 -26.35 7.29 -4.29
CA SER A 96 -26.41 8.41 -5.25
C SER A 96 -26.76 9.75 -4.59
N LYS A 97 -27.60 9.77 -3.56
CA LYS A 97 -27.94 11.00 -2.82
C LYS A 97 -26.76 11.49 -2.00
N ILE A 98 -26.00 10.58 -1.38
CA ILE A 98 -24.77 10.92 -0.66
C ILE A 98 -23.76 11.57 -1.63
N GLU A 99 -23.50 10.95 -2.79
CA GLU A 99 -22.57 11.48 -3.79
C GLU A 99 -23.01 12.85 -4.34
N ALA A 100 -24.32 13.04 -4.50
CA ALA A 100 -24.89 14.30 -4.96
C ALA A 100 -25.00 15.38 -3.86
N ARG A 101 -24.56 15.10 -2.62
CA ARG A 101 -24.72 15.97 -1.43
C ARG A 101 -26.18 16.29 -1.10
N LEU A 102 -27.09 15.37 -1.40
CA LEU A 102 -28.52 15.47 -1.11
C LEU A 102 -28.92 14.74 0.18
N SER A 103 -28.00 14.00 0.80
CA SER A 103 -28.22 13.29 2.05
C SER A 103 -27.01 13.44 2.96
N TYR A 104 -27.28 13.78 4.22
CA TYR A 104 -26.29 13.69 5.28
C TYR A 104 -25.99 12.23 5.63
N VAL A 105 -24.80 12.01 6.18
CA VAL A 105 -24.30 10.73 6.69
C VAL A 105 -24.10 10.91 8.20
N ASP A 106 -24.75 10.08 9.00
CA ASP A 106 -24.58 10.10 10.46
C ASP A 106 -23.28 9.41 10.90
N ASP A 107 -22.95 9.53 12.19
CA ASP A 107 -21.72 8.99 12.77
C ASP A 107 -21.56 7.48 12.54
N LYS A 108 -22.66 6.71 12.55
CA LYS A 108 -22.61 5.25 12.36
C LYS A 108 -22.36 4.91 10.90
N ALA A 109 -23.08 5.56 9.99
CA ALA A 109 -22.92 5.41 8.56
C ALA A 109 -21.50 5.79 8.11
N LEU A 110 -20.89 6.78 8.74
CA LEU A 110 -19.51 7.18 8.50
C LEU A 110 -18.50 6.04 8.78
N LEU A 111 -18.71 5.27 9.86
CA LEU A 111 -17.87 4.12 10.18
C LEU A 111 -17.98 3.01 9.13
N TYR A 112 -19.19 2.73 8.63
CA TYR A 112 -19.38 1.75 7.56
C TYR A 112 -18.71 2.18 6.25
N LEU A 113 -18.80 3.46 5.89
CA LEU A 113 -18.13 4.00 4.71
C LEU A 113 -16.61 3.84 4.82
N ALA A 114 -16.01 4.19 5.96
CA ALA A 114 -14.57 4.05 6.19
C ALA A 114 -14.11 2.58 6.04
N GLU A 115 -14.85 1.66 6.66
CA GLU A 115 -14.55 0.22 6.63
C GLU A 115 -14.67 -0.37 5.21
N VAL A 116 -15.69 0.01 4.45
CA VAL A 116 -15.92 -0.49 3.08
C VAL A 116 -14.94 0.12 2.08
N LEU A 117 -14.63 1.41 2.22
CA LEU A 117 -13.69 2.12 1.35
C LEU A 117 -12.22 1.85 1.71
N LYS A 118 -11.95 1.25 2.87
CA LYS A 118 -10.61 0.92 3.39
C LYS A 118 -9.74 2.16 3.57
N VAL A 119 -10.34 3.20 4.13
CA VAL A 119 -9.69 4.48 4.48
C VAL A 119 -9.91 4.78 5.95
N GLN A 120 -9.08 5.66 6.53
CA GLN A 120 -9.33 6.14 7.89
C GLN A 120 -10.51 7.10 7.92
N VAL A 121 -11.23 7.16 9.06
CA VAL A 121 -12.41 8.05 9.22
C VAL A 121 -12.06 9.51 8.93
N GLN A 122 -10.85 9.96 9.31
CA GLN A 122 -10.37 11.31 9.06
C GLN A 122 -10.27 11.65 7.56
N GLU A 123 -10.04 10.64 6.71
CA GLU A 123 -9.94 10.81 5.26
C GLU A 123 -11.31 11.02 4.59
N LEU A 124 -12.42 10.75 5.30
CA LEU A 124 -13.78 11.06 4.83
C LEU A 124 -14.14 12.55 5.00
N PHE A 125 -13.37 13.29 5.80
CA PHE A 125 -13.58 14.72 6.00
C PHE A 125 -12.71 15.55 5.06
N PRO A 126 -13.20 16.71 4.59
CA PRO A 126 -12.39 17.62 3.81
C PRO A 126 -11.24 18.20 4.65
N ALA A 127 -10.09 18.42 4.02
CA ALA A 127 -8.95 19.05 4.67
C ALA A 127 -9.29 20.51 5.03
N ARG A 128 -9.17 20.86 6.32
CA ARG A 128 -9.35 22.24 6.79
C ARG A 128 -8.08 23.05 6.52
N PRO A 129 -8.15 24.16 5.77
CA PRO A 129 -7.00 25.02 5.54
C PRO A 129 -6.46 25.60 6.87
N PRO A 130 -5.14 25.77 7.01
CA PRO A 130 -4.56 26.40 8.19
C PRO A 130 -5.04 27.86 8.31
N GLY A 131 -5.38 28.29 9.52
CA GLY A 131 -5.86 29.65 9.79
C GLY A 131 -7.39 29.84 9.70
N ASN A 132 -8.13 28.91 9.08
CA ASN A 132 -9.59 28.98 9.06
C ASN A 132 -10.18 28.62 10.42
N ARG A 133 -11.06 29.47 10.96
CA ARG A 133 -11.85 29.12 12.15
C ARG A 133 -12.76 27.94 11.81
N ILE A 134 -13.01 27.09 12.81
CA ILE A 134 -13.85 25.90 12.62
C ILE A 134 -15.27 26.30 12.18
N TYR A 135 -15.82 27.36 12.76
CA TYR A 135 -17.13 27.90 12.41
C TYR A 135 -17.23 28.26 10.92
N ASP A 136 -16.34 29.12 10.43
CA ASP A 136 -16.33 29.56 9.03
C ASP A 136 -16.14 28.39 8.05
N PHE A 137 -15.39 27.36 8.46
CA PHE A 137 -15.17 26.17 7.65
C PHE A 137 -16.43 25.30 7.55
N ILE A 138 -17.13 25.06 8.67
CA ILE A 138 -18.36 24.27 8.69
C ILE A 138 -19.49 25.01 7.97
N ASP A 139 -19.68 26.31 8.24
CA ASP A 139 -20.68 27.16 7.57
C ASP A 139 -20.50 27.13 6.04
N LYS A 140 -19.25 27.20 5.58
CA LYS A 140 -18.95 27.01 4.16
C LYS A 140 -19.36 25.63 3.64
N LEU A 141 -19.07 24.55 4.37
CA LEU A 141 -19.44 23.20 3.92
C LEU A 141 -20.96 23.01 3.85
N GLU A 142 -21.71 23.58 4.80
CA GLU A 142 -23.17 23.54 4.83
C GLU A 142 -23.79 24.33 3.67
N THR A 143 -23.16 25.45 3.28
CA THR A 143 -23.63 26.33 2.19
C THR A 143 -23.19 25.88 0.78
N THR A 144 -22.19 24.99 0.63
CA THR A 144 -21.65 24.56 -0.68
C THR A 144 -22.50 23.45 -1.35
N ARG A 145 -23.83 23.59 -1.31
CA ARG A 145 -24.92 22.65 -1.65
C ARG A 145 -25.31 21.64 -0.58
N PHE A 146 -26.43 21.96 0.08
CA PHE A 146 -27.75 21.39 -0.24
C PHE A 146 -28.46 22.24 -1.30
#